data_AF-A0A1Y5FUB3-F1
#
_entry.id   AF-A0A1Y5FUB3-F1
#
_cell.length_a   1.000
_cell.length_b   1.000
_cell.length_c   1.000
_cell.angle_alpha   90.00
_cell.angle_beta   90.00
_cell.angle_gamma   90.00
#
_symmetry.space_group_name_H-M   'P 1'
#
loop_
_entity.id
_entity.type
_entity.pdbx_description
1 polymer ?
#
loop_
_entity_poly.entity_id
_entity_poly.type
_entity_poly.pdbx_seq_one_letter_code
_entity_poly.pdbx_strand_id
1 'polypeptide(L)'
;MPGDPFNEASTESNLRRAIVIMTDGMNTSSFRDAYKGNLDTSEMDDRLEAVAAQVKATGVDIYVVEYHVETNLMKSVASATTAPYYFHADNSAELEAAFDKIGTELSELRVSK
;
A
#
# COMPACT_ATOMS: atom_id res chain seq x y z
N MET A 1 -10.01 20.21 -18.60
CA MET A 1 -9.53 18.93 -18.07
C MET A 1 -9.12 19.18 -16.62
N PRO A 2 -9.54 18.37 -15.65
CA PRO A 2 -8.80 18.31 -14.38
C PRO A 2 -7.34 17.99 -14.72
N GLY A 3 -6.39 18.66 -14.07
CA GLY A 3 -4.96 18.37 -14.27
C GLY A 3 -4.62 16.94 -13.85
N ASP A 4 -3.41 16.48 -14.19
CA ASP A 4 -2.93 15.16 -13.76
C ASP A 4 -3.10 15.02 -12.24
N PRO A 5 -3.81 13.98 -11.77
CA PRO A 5 -4.02 13.81 -10.34
C PRO A 5 -2.68 13.55 -9.65
N PHE A 6 -2.51 14.10 -8.44
CA PHE A 6 -1.34 13.87 -7.58
C PHE A 6 -0.02 14.50 -8.06
N ASN A 7 -0.07 15.60 -8.83
CA ASN A 7 1.13 16.34 -9.26
C ASN A 7 1.65 17.36 -8.23
N GLU A 8 1.14 17.33 -7.00
CA GLU A 8 1.58 18.20 -5.90
C GLU A 8 2.87 17.70 -5.23
N ALA A 9 3.30 16.46 -5.56
CA ALA A 9 4.52 15.87 -5.01
C ALA A 9 5.75 16.63 -5.51
N SER A 10 6.66 16.96 -4.60
CA SER A 10 7.91 17.61 -4.94
C SER A 10 8.75 16.76 -5.92
N THR A 11 9.39 17.45 -6.87
CA THR A 11 10.23 16.88 -7.92
C THR A 11 11.70 16.73 -7.50
N GLU A 12 12.05 17.12 -6.27
CA GLU A 12 13.40 17.01 -5.75
C GLU A 12 13.91 15.56 -5.84
N SER A 13 15.13 15.38 -6.36
CA SER A 13 15.74 14.06 -6.61
C SER A 13 16.09 13.30 -5.33
N ASN A 14 16.01 13.98 -4.18
CA ASN A 14 16.50 13.53 -2.88
C ASN A 14 15.38 13.06 -1.95
N LEU A 15 14.19 12.82 -2.48
CA LEU A 15 13.00 12.43 -1.72
C LEU A 15 12.79 10.92 -1.79
N ARG A 16 12.58 10.30 -0.63
CA ARG A 16 12.05 8.95 -0.55
C ARG A 16 10.51 9.05 -0.58
N ARG A 17 9.87 8.24 -1.40
CA ARG A 17 8.41 8.22 -1.57
C ARG A 17 7.87 6.92 -0.99
N ALA A 18 6.77 7.01 -0.25
CA ALA A 18 6.13 5.86 0.36
C ALA A 18 4.61 5.93 0.17
N ILE A 19 4.00 4.76 0.00
CA ILE A 19 2.55 4.56 0.02
C ILE A 19 2.24 3.70 1.24
N VAL A 20 1.23 4.09 2.01
CA VAL A 20 0.72 3.29 3.13
C VAL A 20 -0.70 2.84 2.76
N ILE A 21 -0.90 1.52 2.71
CA ILE A 21 -2.18 0.89 2.38
C ILE A 21 -2.73 0.22 3.63
N MET A 22 -3.97 0.55 4.00
CA MET A 22 -4.71 -0.14 5.05
C MET A 22 -5.97 -0.78 4.43
N THR A 23 -6.16 -2.08 4.65
CA THR A 23 -7.24 -2.85 4.01
C THR A 23 -7.55 -4.13 4.80
N ASP A 24 -8.71 -4.73 4.56
CA ASP A 24 -9.07 -6.09 4.97
C ASP A 24 -8.48 -7.18 4.05
N GLY A 25 -7.69 -6.79 3.05
CA GLY A 25 -6.89 -7.68 2.22
C GLY A 25 -7.62 -8.37 1.08
N MET A 26 -8.94 -8.15 0.95
CA MET A 26 -9.76 -8.84 -0.05
C MET A 26 -10.28 -7.87 -1.12
N ASN A 27 -9.95 -8.15 -2.38
CA ASN A 27 -10.65 -7.50 -3.48
C ASN A 27 -12.08 -8.03 -3.57
N THR A 28 -13.03 -7.10 -3.68
CA THR A 28 -14.46 -7.43 -3.79
C THR A 28 -15.03 -6.84 -5.07
N SER A 29 -15.81 -7.65 -5.81
CA SER A 29 -16.48 -7.23 -7.05
C SER A 29 -17.92 -6.83 -6.75
N SER A 30 -18.36 -5.70 -7.32
CA SER A 30 -19.72 -5.20 -7.17
C SER A 30 -20.13 -4.38 -8.39
N PHE A 31 -21.40 -4.40 -8.78
CA PHE A 31 -21.88 -3.52 -9.85
C PHE A 31 -21.65 -2.01 -9.57
N ARG A 32 -21.39 -1.65 -8.31
CA ARG A 32 -21.10 -0.28 -7.87
C ARG A 32 -19.61 0.04 -7.76
N ASP A 33 -18.72 -0.91 -8.06
CA ASP A 33 -17.27 -0.69 -8.07
C ASP A 33 -16.81 0.06 -9.34
N ALA A 34 -15.51 0.35 -9.42
CA ALA A 34 -14.90 1.04 -10.56
C ALA A 34 -15.01 0.26 -11.89
N TYR A 35 -15.23 -1.04 -11.81
CA TYR A 35 -15.31 -1.98 -12.92
C TYR A 35 -16.73 -2.42 -13.25
N LYS A 36 -17.73 -1.92 -12.51
CA LYS A 36 -19.15 -2.27 -12.60
C LYS A 36 -19.40 -3.77 -12.50
N GLY A 37 -18.57 -4.48 -11.74
CA GLY A 37 -18.64 -5.94 -11.61
C GLY A 37 -18.26 -6.71 -12.88
N ASN A 38 -17.61 -6.08 -13.85
CA ASN A 38 -17.17 -6.74 -15.09
C ASN A 38 -15.82 -7.47 -14.96
N LEU A 39 -15.09 -7.21 -13.88
CA LEU A 39 -13.86 -7.92 -13.55
C LEU A 39 -14.14 -8.88 -12.41
N ASP A 40 -13.65 -10.12 -12.55
CA ASP A 40 -13.64 -11.06 -11.46
C ASP A 40 -12.55 -10.70 -10.43
N THR A 41 -12.59 -11.34 -9.26
CA THR A 41 -11.64 -11.07 -8.17
C THR A 41 -10.20 -11.43 -8.55
N SER A 42 -9.99 -12.48 -9.35
CA SER A 42 -8.64 -12.88 -9.78
C SER A 42 -8.03 -11.84 -10.71
N GLU A 43 -8.81 -11.30 -11.64
CA GLU A 43 -8.35 -10.26 -12.55
C GLU A 43 -8.07 -8.94 -11.81
N MET A 44 -8.78 -8.67 -10.72
CA MET A 44 -8.49 -7.55 -9.83
C MET A 44 -7.20 -7.76 -9.03
N ASP A 45 -6.99 -8.96 -8.51
CA ASP A 45 -5.76 -9.35 -7.80
C ASP A 45 -4.53 -9.21 -8.71
N ASP A 46 -4.59 -9.79 -9.92
CA ASP A 46 -3.51 -9.71 -10.91
C ASP A 46 -3.16 -8.25 -11.26
N ARG A 47 -4.17 -7.39 -11.39
CA ARG A 47 -3.97 -5.96 -11.64
C ARG A 47 -3.32 -5.25 -10.46
N LEU A 48 -3.76 -5.53 -9.24
CA LEU A 48 -3.18 -4.95 -8.04
C LEU A 48 -1.70 -5.31 -7.92
N GLU A 49 -1.36 -6.58 -8.13
CA GLU A 49 0.04 -7.03 -8.12
C GLU A 49 0.86 -6.37 -9.23
N ALA A 50 0.33 -6.26 -10.44
CA ALA A 50 1.02 -5.62 -11.57
C ALA A 50 1.29 -4.12 -11.32
N VAL A 51 0.35 -3.41 -10.70
CA VAL A 51 0.52 -1.99 -10.33
C VAL A 51 1.53 -1.88 -9.19
N ALA A 52 1.43 -2.72 -8.15
CA ALA A 52 2.37 -2.73 -7.04
C ALA A 52 3.80 -2.98 -7.53
N ALA A 53 4.00 -3.91 -8.47
CA ALA A 53 5.31 -4.17 -9.08
C ALA A 53 5.87 -2.94 -9.81
N GLN A 54 5.04 -2.21 -10.57
CA GLN A 54 5.46 -0.99 -11.25
C GLN A 54 5.81 0.12 -10.27
N VAL A 55 5.00 0.33 -9.24
CA VAL A 55 5.25 1.32 -8.19
C VAL A 55 6.59 1.02 -7.49
N LYS A 56 6.83 -0.24 -7.09
CA LYS A 56 8.09 -0.65 -6.49
C LYS A 56 9.29 -0.40 -7.41
N ALA A 57 9.14 -0.64 -8.71
CA ALA A 57 10.20 -0.37 -9.70
C ALA A 57 10.55 1.12 -9.84
N THR A 58 9.64 2.04 -9.47
CA THR A 58 9.92 3.48 -9.44
C THR A 58 10.66 3.95 -8.18
N GLY A 59 10.98 3.04 -7.25
CA GLY A 59 11.64 3.35 -5.98
C GLY A 59 10.69 3.91 -4.91
N VAL A 60 9.38 3.68 -5.06
CA VAL A 60 8.38 4.01 -4.04
C VAL A 60 8.18 2.80 -3.15
N ASP A 61 8.30 3.00 -1.83
CA ASP A 61 8.09 1.94 -0.85
C ASP A 61 6.60 1.76 -0.54
N ILE A 62 6.12 0.53 -0.53
CA ILE A 62 4.73 0.20 -0.20
C ILE A 62 4.70 -0.47 1.17
N TYR A 63 4.07 0.21 2.12
CA TYR A 63 3.73 -0.30 3.44
C TYR A 63 2.28 -0.78 3.43
N VAL A 64 2.05 -1.97 3.98
CA VAL A 64 0.74 -2.59 4.03
C VAL A 64 0.39 -2.91 5.47
N VAL A 65 -0.81 -2.51 5.88
CA VAL A 65 -1.42 -2.86 7.16
C VAL A 65 -2.72 -3.59 6.86
N GLU A 66 -2.69 -4.91 6.96
CA GLU A 66 -3.89 -5.74 6.86
C GLU A 66 -4.63 -5.75 8.19
N TYR A 67 -5.96 -5.65 8.12
CA TYR A 67 -6.83 -5.70 9.27
C TYR A 67 -7.71 -6.95 9.24
N HIS A 68 -7.69 -7.74 10.31
CA HIS A 68 -8.56 -8.91 10.57
C HIS A 68 -8.36 -10.15 9.69
N VAL A 69 -7.90 -10.00 8.45
CA VAL A 69 -7.64 -11.10 7.52
C VAL A 69 -6.19 -11.04 7.06
N GLU A 70 -5.55 -12.19 6.97
CA GLU A 70 -4.19 -12.31 6.44
C GLU A 70 -4.27 -12.95 5.04
N THR A 71 -3.84 -12.21 4.01
CA THR A 71 -3.85 -12.70 2.63
C THR A 71 -2.44 -12.76 2.04
N ASN A 72 -2.21 -13.73 1.15
CA ASN A 72 -0.95 -13.78 0.39
C ASN A 72 -0.83 -12.62 -0.61
N LEU A 73 -1.96 -12.09 -1.08
CA LEU A 73 -2.03 -10.97 -2.01
C LEU A 73 -1.38 -9.72 -1.41
N MET A 74 -1.79 -9.31 -0.22
CA MET A 74 -1.27 -8.08 0.37
C MET A 74 0.18 -8.18 0.80
N LYS A 75 0.66 -9.39 1.12
CA LYS A 75 2.10 -9.66 1.29
C LYS A 75 2.88 -9.47 0.00
N SER A 76 2.32 -9.82 -1.16
CA SER A 76 2.97 -9.62 -2.47
C SER A 76 2.96 -8.14 -2.90
N VAL A 77 1.93 -7.39 -2.48
CA VAL A 77 1.78 -5.94 -2.72
C VAL A 77 2.83 -5.14 -1.94
N ALA A 78 3.08 -5.48 -0.68
CA ALA A 78 4.10 -4.82 0.14
C ALA A 78 5.50 -4.82 -0.50
N SER A 79 6.35 -3.85 -0.12
CA SER A 79 7.76 -3.82 -0.56
C SER A 79 8.56 -5.03 -0.08
N ALA A 80 8.19 -5.58 1.08
CA ALA A 80 8.65 -6.88 1.54
C ALA A 80 7.53 -7.58 2.33
N THR A 81 7.58 -8.91 2.41
CA THR A 81 6.57 -9.74 3.08
C THR A 81 6.63 -9.68 4.61
N THR A 82 7.52 -8.87 5.18
CA THR A 82 7.74 -8.74 6.62
C THR A 82 7.92 -7.27 7.00
N ALA A 83 7.97 -7.01 8.30
CA ALA A 83 8.38 -5.72 8.83
C ALA A 83 9.70 -5.24 8.17
N PRO A 84 9.83 -3.93 7.89
CA PRO A 84 8.90 -2.86 8.26
C PRO A 84 7.76 -2.63 7.25
N TYR A 85 7.59 -3.45 6.21
CA TYR A 85 6.68 -3.14 5.09
C TYR A 85 5.32 -3.84 5.15
N TYR A 86 5.18 -4.88 5.95
CA TYR A 86 3.93 -5.60 6.13
C TYR A 86 3.61 -5.74 7.62
N PHE A 87 2.38 -5.41 7.98
CA PHE A 87 1.81 -5.56 9.30
C PHE A 87 0.43 -6.22 9.20
N HIS A 88 0.14 -7.07 10.17
CA HIS A 88 -1.19 -7.62 10.38
C HIS A 88 -1.69 -7.13 11.74
N ALA A 89 -2.91 -6.62 11.77
CA ALA A 89 -3.55 -6.10 12.98
C ALA A 89 -4.93 -6.75 13.16
N ASP A 90 -5.13 -7.38 14.32
CA ASP A 90 -6.41 -7.99 14.69
C ASP A 90 -7.31 -7.03 15.49
N ASN A 91 -6.75 -5.91 15.96
CA ASN A 91 -7.45 -4.95 16.81
C ASN A 91 -6.88 -3.52 16.66
N SER A 92 -7.58 -2.55 17.25
CA SER A 92 -7.21 -1.12 17.19
C SER A 92 -5.83 -0.83 17.77
N ALA A 93 -5.42 -1.52 18.84
CA ALA A 93 -4.13 -1.26 19.49
C ALA A 93 -2.96 -1.74 18.60
N GLU A 94 -3.11 -2.88 17.92
CA GLU A 94 -2.14 -3.37 16.94
C GLU A 94 -2.09 -2.50 15.69
N LEU A 95 -3.24 -1.97 15.26
CA LEU A 95 -3.33 -1.02 14.16
C LEU A 95 -2.57 0.27 14.46
N GLU A 96 -2.80 0.85 15.64
CA GLU A 96 -2.08 2.03 16.14
C GLU A 96 -0.57 1.74 16.20
N ALA A 97 -0.17 0.61 16.77
CA ALA A 97 1.23 0.21 16.86
C ALA A 97 1.90 0.02 15.48
N ALA A 98 1.16 -0.46 14.47
CA ALA A 98 1.66 -0.57 13.10
C ALA A 98 1.94 0.81 12.49
N PHE A 99 0.99 1.75 12.62
CA PHE A 99 1.19 3.11 12.12
C PHE A 99 2.30 3.86 12.87
N ASP A 100 2.44 3.68 14.17
CA ASP A 100 3.54 4.26 14.95
C ASP A 100 4.91 3.76 14.48
N LYS A 101 5.03 2.47 14.17
CA LYS A 101 6.27 1.89 13.60
C LYS A 101 6.57 2.48 12.22
N ILE A 102 5.57 2.55 11.33
CA ILE A 102 5.72 3.15 10.00
C ILE A 102 6.14 4.62 10.11
N GLY A 103 5.49 5.38 11.01
CA GLY A 103 5.81 6.78 11.26
C GLY A 103 7.23 6.98 11.80
N THR A 104 7.69 6.09 12.69
CA THR A 104 9.06 6.10 13.23
C THR A 104 10.08 5.81 12.13
N GLU A 105 9.88 4.76 11.34
CA GLU A 105 10.76 4.41 10.21
C GLU A 105 10.89 5.56 9.20
N LEU A 106 9.76 6.14 8.78
CA LEU A 106 9.75 7.29 7.87
C LEU A 106 10.43 8.53 8.48
N SER A 107 10.35 8.70 9.81
CA SER A 107 10.97 9.81 10.53
C SER A 107 12.48 9.63 10.74
N GLU A 108 12.95 8.45 11.14
CA GLU A 108 14.38 8.12 11.30
C GLU A 108 15.11 8.26 9.96
N LEU A 109 14.49 7.79 8.87
CA LEU A 109 15.00 7.98 7.51
C LEU A 109 15.15 9.45 7.14
N ARG A 110 14.24 10.32 7.61
CA ARG A 110 14.32 11.77 7.38
C ARG A 110 15.47 12.43 8.15
N VAL A 111 15.85 11.90 9.32
CA VAL A 111 16.94 12.47 10.16
C VAL A 111 18.32 11.98 9.73
N SER A 112 18.42 10.80 9.11
CA SER A 112 19.70 10.20 8.67
C SER A 112 20.39 10.89 7.47
N LYS A 113 19.89 12.04 7.00
CA LYS A 113 20.34 12.74 5.79
C LYS A 113 20.80 14.17 6.08
#